data_AF-A0A653QR89-F1
#
_entry.id   AF-A0A653QR89-F1
#
_cell.length_a   1.000
_cell.length_b   1.000
_cell.length_c   1.000
_cell.angle_alpha   90.00
_cell.angle_beta   90.00
_cell.angle_gamma   90.00
#
_symmetry.space_group_name_H-M   'P 1'
#
loop_
_entity.id
_entity.type
_entity.pdbx_description
1 polymer ?
#
loop_
_entity_poly.entity_id
_entity_poly.type
_entity_poly.pdbx_seq_one_letter_code
_entity_poly.pdbx_strand_id
1 'polypeptide(L)'
;MSEQLTRTAGTLTRRTVIKGAAWSIPVIAAATAVPLATASTSGSKDPAVTCGSTAAGDNGSYTVTDQRVIVSYDAAPDIYELNAHFTDGTSASYGTNYGTAPTPGSLQWDVETGKPVSWVQVHSFNTHYQNGVCQ
;
A
#
# COMPACT_ATOMS: atom_id res chain seq x y z
N MET A 1 29.18 58.71 52.94
CA MET A 1 29.28 57.26 52.67
C MET A 1 28.14 56.93 51.71
N SER A 2 28.45 56.69 50.44
CA SER A 2 27.45 56.39 49.41
C SER A 2 27.77 55.02 48.86
N GLU A 3 26.99 54.01 49.27
CA GLU A 3 27.09 52.66 48.74
C GLU A 3 26.46 52.64 47.35
N GLN A 4 27.29 52.42 46.33
CA GLN A 4 26.86 52.32 44.95
C GLN A 4 26.40 50.88 44.68
N LEU A 5 25.08 50.64 44.76
CA LEU A 5 24.43 49.40 44.34
C LEU A 5 24.68 49.17 42.85
N THR A 6 25.67 48.33 42.54
CA THR A 6 25.94 47.88 41.17
C THR A 6 24.87 46.86 40.78
N ARG A 7 23.82 47.32 40.07
CA ARG A 7 22.90 46.42 39.37
C ARG A 7 23.69 45.65 38.32
N THR A 8 23.92 44.37 38.57
CA THR A 8 24.40 43.44 37.56
C THR A 8 23.29 43.28 36.51
N ALA A 9 23.30 44.13 35.49
CA ALA A 9 22.53 43.90 34.28
C ALA A 9 23.09 42.62 33.64
N GLY A 10 22.43 41.49 33.92
CA GLY A 10 22.81 40.16 33.43
C GLY A 10 22.83 40.15 31.91
N THR A 11 23.98 40.45 31.34
CA THR A 11 24.16 40.52 29.89
C THR A 11 24.11 39.09 29.39
N LEU A 12 23.05 38.72 28.67
CA LEU A 12 22.92 37.42 28.03
C LEU A 12 24.11 37.20 27.11
N THR A 13 25.05 36.36 27.53
CA THR A 13 26.24 36.08 26.72
C THR A 13 25.83 35.25 25.51
N ARG A 14 26.51 35.44 24.37
CA ARG A 14 26.30 34.62 23.16
C ARG A 14 26.38 33.12 23.46
N ARG A 15 27.23 32.73 24.41
CA ARG A 15 27.37 31.34 24.89
C ARG A 15 26.09 30.83 25.56
N THR A 16 25.35 31.66 26.29
CA THR A 16 24.06 31.32 26.90
C THR A 16 23.00 31.04 25.83
N VAL A 17 22.95 31.87 24.78
CA VAL A 17 22.04 31.69 23.65
C VAL A 17 22.35 30.40 22.88
N ILE A 18 23.62 30.16 22.56
CA ILE A 18 24.07 28.95 21.85
C ILE A 18 23.73 27.69 22.65
N LYS A 19 23.93 27.71 23.98
CA LYS A 19 23.54 26.59 24.85
C LYS A 19 22.04 26.31 24.75
N GLY A 20 21.19 27.33 24.87
CA GLY A 20 19.73 27.15 24.75
C GLY A 20 19.33 26.55 23.41
N ALA A 21 19.85 27.10 22.31
CA ALA A 21 19.57 26.59 20.96
C ALA A 21 20.03 25.13 20.77
N ALA A 22 21.20 24.76 21.30
CA ALA A 22 21.73 23.41 21.21
C ALA A 22 20.84 22.35 21.91
N TRP A 23 20.15 22.74 22.99
CA TRP A 23 19.22 21.84 23.68
C TRP A 23 17.81 21.83 23.07
N SER A 24 17.39 22.87 22.36
CA SER A 24 16.05 22.95 21.77
C SER A 24 15.94 22.29 20.40
N ILE A 25 16.99 22.34 19.57
CA ILE A 25 16.96 21.80 18.19
C ILE A 25 16.63 20.28 18.16
N PRO A 26 17.26 19.41 18.98
CA PRO A 26 16.94 17.98 18.96
C PRO A 26 15.50 17.66 19.37
N VAL A 27 14.95 18.43 20.32
CA VAL A 27 13.57 18.26 20.80
C VAL A 27 12.57 18.65 19.72
N ILE A 28 12.81 19.76 19.02
CA ILE A 28 11.95 20.19 17.91
C ILE A 28 12.04 19.19 16.76
N ALA A 29 13.25 18.72 16.41
CA ALA A 29 13.44 17.72 15.36
C ALA A 29 12.74 16.40 15.69
N ALA A 30 12.83 15.92 16.94
CA ALA A 30 12.12 14.72 17.37
C ALA A 30 10.59 14.93 17.37
N ALA A 31 10.11 16.07 17.86
CA ALA A 31 8.69 16.39 17.94
C ALA A 31 8.02 16.55 16.56
N THR A 32 8.77 16.97 15.53
CA THR A 32 8.25 17.09 14.15
C THR A 32 8.45 15.81 13.34
N ALA A 33 9.52 15.05 13.57
CA ALA A 33 9.78 13.81 12.85
C ALA A 33 8.83 12.67 13.25
N VAL A 34 8.44 12.59 14.54
CA VAL A 34 7.59 11.51 15.04
C VAL A 34 6.18 11.53 14.40
N PRO A 35 5.44 12.66 14.37
CA PRO A 35 4.13 12.72 13.72
C PRO A 35 4.21 12.43 12.22
N LEU A 36 5.26 12.91 11.53
CA LEU A 36 5.46 12.71 10.10
C LEU A 36 5.72 11.22 9.76
N ALA A 37 6.51 10.54 10.60
CA ALA A 37 6.76 9.11 10.48
C ALA A 37 5.48 8.29 10.76
N THR A 38 4.63 8.72 11.70
CA THR A 38 3.36 8.04 12.00
C THR A 38 2.27 8.28 10.95
N ALA A 39 2.26 9.44 10.29
CA ALA A 39 1.30 9.74 9.22
C ALA A 39 1.67 9.10 7.87
N SER A 40 2.94 8.68 7.73
CA SER A 40 3.46 7.97 6.56
C SER A 40 3.22 6.46 6.63
N THR A 41 2.24 6.01 7.42
CA THR A 41 1.62 4.72 7.16
C THR A 41 0.79 4.90 5.90
N SER A 42 1.40 4.67 4.74
CA SER A 42 0.66 4.16 3.59
C SER A 42 -0.23 3.07 4.15
N GLY A 43 -1.54 3.32 4.21
CA GLY A 43 -2.49 2.39 4.79
C GLY A 43 -2.17 1.04 4.20
N SER A 44 -1.62 0.14 5.02
CA SER A 44 -1.38 -1.23 4.60
C SER A 44 -2.76 -1.83 4.49
N LYS A 45 -3.41 -1.61 3.35
CA LYS A 45 -4.18 -2.69 2.76
C LYS A 45 -3.12 -3.76 2.58
N ASP A 46 -3.07 -4.69 3.54
CA ASP A 46 -2.38 -5.94 3.33
C ASP A 46 -2.72 -6.40 1.92
N PRO A 47 -1.74 -6.87 1.12
CA PRO A 47 -2.09 -7.54 -0.11
C PRO A 47 -3.05 -8.65 0.30
N ALA A 48 -4.31 -8.54 -0.14
CA ALA A 48 -5.26 -9.63 0.03
C ALA A 48 -4.72 -10.77 -0.84
N VAL A 49 -3.93 -11.65 -0.22
CA VAL A 49 -3.49 -12.91 -0.80
C VAL A 49 -4.48 -13.94 -0.30
N THR A 50 -5.51 -14.21 -1.10
CA THR A 50 -6.41 -15.33 -0.84
C THR A 50 -6.25 -16.34 -1.96
N CYS A 51 -5.55 -17.45 -1.67
CA CYS A 51 -5.54 -18.65 -2.48
C CYS A 51 -5.55 -19.85 -1.53
N GLY A 52 -6.33 -20.89 -1.85
CA GLY A 52 -6.41 -22.11 -1.05
C GLY A 52 -7.74 -22.29 -0.33
N SER A 53 -8.75 -22.75 -1.07
CA SER A 53 -9.65 -23.75 -0.50
C SER A 53 -9.21 -25.12 -1.00
N THR A 54 -9.11 -26.10 -0.12
CA THR A 54 -8.73 -27.49 -0.43
C THR A 54 -9.74 -28.22 -1.33
N ALA A 55 -10.76 -27.53 -1.85
CA ALA A 55 -11.80 -28.06 -2.70
C ALA A 55 -11.60 -27.62 -4.17
N ALA A 56 -10.59 -28.22 -4.82
CA ALA A 56 -10.40 -28.31 -6.28
C ALA A 56 -10.29 -27.00 -7.10
N GLY A 57 -9.15 -26.82 -7.77
CA GLY A 57 -9.09 -26.08 -9.04
C GLY A 57 -8.22 -24.83 -9.07
N ASP A 58 -7.76 -24.28 -7.95
CA ASP A 58 -6.98 -23.03 -7.92
C ASP A 58 -5.80 -23.07 -8.91
N ASN A 59 -5.73 -22.11 -9.84
CA ASN A 59 -4.67 -22.01 -10.86
C ASN A 59 -3.80 -20.78 -10.57
N GLY A 60 -2.98 -20.89 -9.53
CA GLY A 60 -2.05 -19.85 -9.10
C GLY A 60 -2.58 -18.91 -8.02
N SER A 61 -2.08 -17.68 -8.02
CA SER A 61 -2.31 -16.69 -6.96
C SER A 61 -2.55 -15.27 -7.46
N TYR A 62 -3.05 -14.39 -6.59
CA TYR A 62 -3.19 -12.97 -6.89
C TYR A 62 -2.77 -12.08 -5.72
N THR A 63 -2.41 -10.84 -6.06
CA THR A 63 -2.10 -9.79 -5.10
C THR A 63 -2.88 -8.53 -5.47
N VAL A 64 -3.50 -7.89 -4.49
CA VAL A 64 -4.24 -6.63 -4.66
C VAL A 64 -3.48 -5.52 -3.97
N THR A 65 -3.13 -4.47 -4.70
CA THR A 65 -2.48 -3.26 -4.17
C THR A 65 -3.26 -2.03 -4.61
N ASP A 66 -4.10 -1.49 -3.71
CA ASP A 66 -4.98 -0.35 -3.95
C ASP A 66 -5.87 -0.50 -5.21
N GLN A 67 -5.41 0.01 -6.36
CA GLN A 67 -6.12 0.01 -7.65
C GLN A 67 -5.49 -0.95 -8.68
N ARG A 68 -4.64 -1.86 -8.24
CA ARG A 68 -3.92 -2.80 -9.10
C ARG A 68 -4.08 -4.21 -8.61
N VAL A 69 -4.33 -5.14 -9.52
CA VAL A 69 -4.39 -6.56 -9.25
C VAL A 69 -3.38 -7.27 -10.13
N ILE A 70 -2.48 -8.02 -9.51
CA ILE A 70 -1.50 -8.85 -10.21
C ILE A 70 -1.88 -10.30 -9.96
N VAL A 71 -2.24 -11.01 -11.02
CA VAL A 71 -2.52 -12.44 -11.01
C VAL A 71 -1.32 -13.19 -11.56
N SER A 72 -0.90 -14.24 -10.88
CA SER A 72 0.17 -15.16 -11.27
C SER A 72 -0.42 -16.56 -11.38
N TYR A 73 -0.45 -17.12 -12.59
CA TYR A 73 -0.99 -18.45 -12.85
C TYR A 73 0.11 -19.51 -12.79
N ASP A 74 -0.21 -20.69 -12.25
CA ASP A 74 0.70 -21.85 -12.29
C ASP A 74 0.81 -22.42 -13.71
N ALA A 75 -0.28 -22.34 -14.47
CA ALA A 75 -0.33 -22.65 -15.90
C ALA A 75 -1.21 -21.63 -16.64
N ALA A 76 -0.83 -21.30 -17.87
CA ALA A 76 -1.55 -20.29 -18.64
C ALA A 76 -2.99 -20.76 -18.94
N PRO A 77 -4.02 -19.99 -18.56
CA PRO A 77 -5.39 -20.32 -18.89
C PRO A 77 -5.73 -19.98 -20.35
N ASP A 78 -6.76 -20.64 -20.87
CA ASP A 78 -7.34 -20.34 -22.19
C ASP A 78 -8.14 -19.03 -22.13
N ILE A 79 -8.82 -18.82 -21.00
CA ILE A 79 -9.65 -17.63 -20.74
C ILE A 79 -9.22 -16.99 -19.42
N TYR A 80 -8.89 -15.71 -19.49
CA TYR A 80 -8.61 -14.85 -18.35
C TYR A 80 -9.90 -14.13 -17.99
N GLU A 81 -10.32 -14.19 -16.74
CA GLU A 81 -11.44 -13.40 -16.23
C GLU A 81 -11.17 -12.95 -14.79
N LEU A 82 -11.43 -11.68 -14.51
CA LEU A 82 -11.32 -11.10 -13.18
C LEU A 82 -12.51 -10.19 -12.95
N ASN A 83 -13.22 -10.41 -11.85
CA ASN A 83 -14.30 -9.56 -11.38
C ASN A 83 -13.81 -8.82 -10.13
N ALA A 84 -13.68 -7.51 -10.23
CA ALA A 84 -13.27 -6.65 -9.13
C ALA A 84 -14.50 -6.01 -8.50
N HIS A 85 -14.59 -6.11 -7.18
CA HIS A 85 -15.51 -5.30 -6.38
C HIS A 85 -14.72 -4.15 -5.76
N PHE A 86 -15.31 -2.97 -5.75
CA PHE A 86 -14.65 -1.75 -5.29
C PHE A 86 -15.13 -1.35 -3.91
N THR A 87 -14.35 -0.50 -3.23
CA THR A 87 -14.73 0.05 -1.93
C THR A 87 -15.91 1.00 -2.00
N ASP A 88 -16.22 1.54 -3.18
CA ASP A 88 -17.40 2.40 -3.42
C ASP A 88 -18.70 1.58 -3.66
N GLY A 89 -18.62 0.25 -3.58
CA GLY A 89 -19.75 -0.67 -3.79
C GLY A 89 -20.01 -1.00 -5.26
N THR A 90 -19.26 -0.42 -6.22
CA THR A 90 -19.37 -0.77 -7.64
C THR A 90 -18.54 -2.01 -7.99
N SER A 91 -18.71 -2.54 -9.21
CA SER A 91 -17.98 -3.72 -9.69
C SER A 91 -17.63 -3.58 -11.17
N ALA A 92 -16.53 -4.20 -11.59
CA ALA A 92 -16.12 -4.27 -12.99
C ALA A 92 -15.51 -5.63 -13.32
N SER A 93 -15.66 -6.02 -14.58
CA SER A 93 -15.10 -7.26 -15.11
C SER A 93 -13.98 -6.97 -16.10
N TYR A 94 -12.95 -7.79 -16.05
CA TYR A 94 -11.75 -7.74 -16.86
C TYR A 94 -11.51 -9.13 -17.46
N GLY A 95 -10.81 -9.21 -18.59
CA GLY A 95 -10.43 -10.49 -19.17
C GLY A 95 -10.59 -10.58 -20.68
N THR A 96 -10.60 -11.81 -21.18
CA THR A 96 -10.60 -12.14 -22.62
C THR A 96 -11.84 -11.56 -23.30
N ASN A 97 -13.01 -11.67 -22.67
CA ASN A 97 -14.27 -11.16 -23.20
C ASN A 97 -14.40 -9.63 -23.09
N TYR A 98 -13.48 -8.98 -22.37
CA TYR A 98 -13.51 -7.54 -22.09
C TYR A 98 -12.35 -6.79 -22.76
N GLY A 99 -11.52 -7.48 -23.54
CA GLY A 99 -10.37 -6.88 -24.23
C GLY A 99 -9.25 -6.41 -23.29
N THR A 100 -9.26 -6.84 -22.03
CA THR A 100 -8.28 -6.46 -21.00
C THR A 100 -7.41 -7.63 -20.55
N ALA A 101 -7.57 -8.80 -21.18
CA ALA A 101 -6.70 -9.95 -20.97
C ALA A 101 -5.24 -9.65 -21.37
N PRO A 102 -4.27 -10.35 -20.75
CA PRO A 102 -2.89 -10.32 -21.21
C PRO A 102 -2.78 -11.07 -22.55
N THR A 103 -1.60 -11.07 -23.15
CA THR A 103 -1.32 -11.93 -24.31
C THR A 103 -1.68 -13.38 -24.01
N PRO A 104 -2.35 -14.10 -24.92
CA PRO A 104 -2.66 -15.52 -24.72
C PRO A 104 -1.39 -16.32 -24.40
N GLY A 105 -1.45 -17.18 -23.38
CA GLY A 105 -0.31 -17.96 -22.89
C GLY A 105 0.47 -17.29 -21.75
N SER A 106 0.10 -16.07 -21.33
CA SER A 106 0.76 -15.38 -20.22
C SER A 106 0.47 -16.04 -18.87
N LEU A 107 1.53 -16.24 -18.09
CA LEU A 107 1.45 -16.70 -16.70
C LEU A 107 1.21 -15.56 -15.71
N GLN A 108 1.21 -14.31 -16.19
CA GLN A 108 0.96 -13.14 -15.36
C GLN A 108 -0.02 -12.21 -16.04
N TRP A 109 -0.93 -11.66 -15.25
CA TRP A 109 -1.86 -10.65 -15.68
C TRP A 109 -1.86 -9.49 -14.71
N ASP A 110 -1.58 -8.30 -15.25
CA ASP A 110 -1.56 -7.05 -14.52
C ASP A 110 -2.79 -6.23 -14.91
N VAL A 111 -3.64 -5.94 -13.94
CA VAL A 111 -4.92 -5.25 -14.14
C VAL A 111 -4.92 -3.97 -13.32
N GLU A 112 -4.98 -2.84 -14.01
CA GLU A 112 -5.23 -1.54 -13.39
C GLU A 112 -6.73 -1.28 -13.36
N THR A 113 -7.29 -1.25 -12.16
CA THR A 113 -8.74 -1.16 -11.97
C THR A 113 -9.25 0.29 -11.92
N GLY A 114 -8.34 1.25 -11.72
CA GLY A 114 -8.65 2.69 -11.62
C GLY A 114 -9.43 3.08 -10.35
N LYS A 115 -9.71 2.13 -9.45
CA LYS A 115 -10.44 2.33 -8.20
C LYS A 115 -9.97 1.37 -7.11
N PRO A 116 -9.99 1.78 -5.83
CA PRO A 116 -9.59 0.91 -4.73
C PRO A 116 -10.46 -0.35 -4.67
N VAL A 117 -9.82 -1.50 -4.73
CA VAL A 117 -10.47 -2.82 -4.76
C VAL A 117 -10.79 -3.30 -3.35
N SER A 118 -12.01 -3.77 -3.10
CA SER A 118 -12.43 -4.37 -1.82
C SER A 118 -12.17 -5.87 -1.79
N TRP A 119 -12.51 -6.58 -2.88
CA TRP A 119 -12.16 -7.98 -3.11
C TRP A 119 -12.19 -8.29 -4.61
N VAL A 120 -11.59 -9.41 -5.01
CA VAL A 120 -11.54 -9.86 -6.40
C VAL A 120 -11.94 -11.30 -6.50
N GLN A 121 -12.53 -11.67 -7.63
CA GLN A 121 -12.70 -13.05 -8.04
C GLN A 121 -12.01 -13.24 -9.37
N VAL A 122 -11.04 -14.15 -9.43
CA VAL A 122 -10.36 -14.52 -10.67
C VAL A 122 -10.91 -15.86 -11.13
N HIS A 123 -11.38 -15.93 -12.37
CA HIS A 123 -11.74 -17.18 -13.00
C HIS A 123 -10.72 -17.48 -14.09
N SER A 124 -10.20 -18.70 -14.03
CA SER A 124 -9.28 -19.23 -15.02
C SER A 124 -9.91 -20.50 -15.59
N PHE A 125 -10.35 -20.41 -16.83
CA PHE A 125 -10.88 -21.57 -17.53
C PHE A 125 -9.77 -22.16 -18.37
N ASN A 126 -9.56 -23.45 -18.19
CA ASN A 126 -8.64 -24.21 -19.01
C ASN A 126 -9.36 -25.47 -19.46
N THR A 127 -9.43 -25.71 -20.77
CA THR A 127 -10.02 -26.93 -21.32
C THR A 127 -9.28 -28.21 -20.88
N HIS A 128 -8.08 -28.07 -20.34
CA HIS A 128 -7.21 -29.15 -19.87
C HIS A 128 -7.24 -29.39 -18.35
N TYR A 129 -7.85 -28.52 -17.54
CA TYR A 129 -7.93 -28.66 -16.08
C TYR A 129 -9.36 -28.38 -15.58
N GLN A 130 -9.72 -28.90 -14.40
CA GLN A 130 -11.00 -28.51 -13.80
C GLN A 130 -10.98 -27.00 -13.54
N ASN A 131 -12.02 -26.29 -13.99
CA ASN A 131 -12.13 -24.82 -13.94
C ASN A 131 -11.62 -24.27 -12.60
N GLY A 132 -10.58 -23.44 -12.66
CA GLY A 132 -9.94 -22.88 -11.48
C GLY A 132 -10.51 -21.53 -11.13
N VAL A 133 -10.97 -21.37 -9.90
CA VAL A 133 -11.49 -20.09 -9.38
C VAL A 133 -10.60 -19.65 -8.22
N CYS A 134 -10.02 -18.45 -8.30
CA CYS A 134 -9.40 -17.81 -7.15
C CYS A 134 -10.42 -16.82 -6.56
N GLN A 135 -10.87 -17.06 -5.33
CA GLN A 135 -11.81 -16.19 -4.61
C GLN A 135 -11.13 -15.28 -3.59
#